data_AF-D7NGG3-F1
#
_entry.id   AF-D7NGG3-F1
#
_cell.length_a   1.000
_cell.length_b   1.000
_cell.length_c   1.000
_cell.angle_alpha   90.00
_cell.angle_beta   90.00
_cell.angle_gamma   90.00
#
_symmetry.space_group_name_H-M   'P 1'
#
loop_
_entity.id
_entity.type
_entity.pdbx_description
1 polymer ?
#
loop_
_entity_poly.entity_id
_entity_poly.type
_entity_poly.pdbx_seq_one_letter_code
_entity_poly.pdbx_strand_id
1 'polypeptide(L)'
;MKQLKFTLWLQLFLSCTSGDDYVSIQQIDSHFPVLLKVNNETIQYIEFPLVFQIEKTIDKVVKLSGDGYFYNAKYSKLLKGWLFNGNIFVNAKGKLIRPTLNDELRKLSKDKREFVFYVRYTNLTQEAISYLTKFKQLRKKGAGFIQMKSIHDFKKEDMNFVGKFLQHDSITMSFWYESSFNKYRIDHINLPVHVR
;
A
#
# COMPACT_ATOMS: atom_id res chain seq x y z
N MET A 1 -2.83 -39.74 30.29
CA MET A 1 -1.90 -38.59 30.40
C MET A 1 -1.80 -37.92 29.04
N LYS A 2 -2.27 -36.66 28.94
CA LYS A 2 -2.38 -35.91 27.69
C LYS A 2 -0.99 -35.44 27.22
N GLN A 3 -0.62 -35.81 26.00
CA GLN A 3 0.56 -35.27 25.33
C GLN A 3 0.25 -33.86 24.82
N LEU A 4 0.90 -32.87 25.41
CA LEU A 4 0.81 -31.46 25.03
C LEU A 4 1.75 -31.23 23.84
N LYS A 5 1.23 -31.23 22.61
CA LYS A 5 2.00 -30.88 21.41
C LYS A 5 2.08 -29.35 21.32
N PHE A 6 3.16 -28.77 21.81
CA PHE A 6 3.52 -27.38 21.55
C PHE A 6 4.05 -27.27 20.11
N THR A 7 3.17 -26.99 19.15
CA THR A 7 3.58 -26.60 17.81
C THR A 7 4.01 -25.14 17.86
N LEU A 8 5.31 -24.91 18.05
CA LEU A 8 5.92 -23.59 17.97
C LEU A 8 5.90 -23.15 16.49
N TRP A 9 4.81 -22.49 16.08
CA TRP A 9 4.75 -21.77 14.82
C TRP A 9 5.66 -20.54 14.93
N LEU A 10 6.95 -20.76 14.70
CA LEU A 10 7.91 -19.70 14.46
C LEU A 10 7.57 -19.09 13.09
N GLN A 11 6.64 -18.14 13.09
CA GLN A 11 6.47 -17.20 11.99
C GLN A 11 7.75 -16.36 11.96
N LEU A 12 8.77 -16.91 11.30
CA LEU A 12 9.95 -16.20 10.85
C LEU A 12 9.45 -15.03 10.00
N PHE A 13 9.36 -13.86 10.62
CA PHE A 13 9.36 -12.60 9.91
C PHE A 13 10.65 -12.58 9.11
N LEU A 14 10.54 -12.91 7.82
CA LEU A 14 11.49 -12.55 6.79
C LEU A 14 11.46 -11.03 6.66
N SER A 15 11.94 -10.31 7.68
CA SER A 15 12.43 -8.95 7.49
C SER A 15 13.80 -9.11 6.84
N CYS A 16 13.78 -9.17 5.51
CA CYS A 16 14.97 -8.93 4.73
C CYS A 16 15.34 -7.44 4.95
N THR A 17 16.09 -7.15 6.01
CA THR A 17 16.65 -5.81 6.26
C THR A 17 17.86 -5.65 5.36
N SER A 18 17.64 -5.35 4.09
CA SER A 18 18.69 -4.89 3.20
C SER A 18 18.98 -3.42 3.54
N GLY A 19 20.14 -3.16 4.15
CA GLY A 19 20.80 -1.85 4.17
C GLY A 19 20.23 -0.83 5.15
N ASP A 20 21.01 -0.51 6.18
CA ASP A 20 20.86 0.56 7.16
C ASP A 20 19.65 0.43 8.14
N ASP A 21 19.95 0.16 9.40
CA ASP A 21 19.01 0.14 10.54
C ASP A 21 18.52 1.55 10.92
N TYR A 22 17.96 2.34 9.98
CA TYR A 22 17.45 3.69 10.24
C TYR A 22 15.91 3.81 10.22
N VAL A 23 15.22 2.80 9.67
CA VAL A 23 13.77 2.75 9.58
C VAL A 23 13.26 1.33 9.77
N SER A 24 12.12 1.20 10.46
CA SER A 24 11.36 -0.04 10.59
C SER A 24 10.05 0.13 9.83
N ILE A 25 9.73 -0.82 8.95
CA ILE A 25 8.55 -0.78 8.07
C ILE A 25 7.76 -2.08 8.22
N GLN A 26 6.48 -1.96 8.53
CA GLN A 26 5.57 -3.08 8.67
C GLN A 26 4.30 -2.83 7.86
N GLN A 27 3.99 -3.70 6.90
CA GLN A 27 2.67 -3.69 6.28
C GLN A 27 1.63 -4.24 7.25
N ILE A 28 0.52 -3.51 7.41
CA ILE A 28 -0.63 -3.90 8.24
C ILE A 28 -1.91 -3.99 7.40
N ASP A 29 -2.97 -4.55 7.98
CA ASP A 29 -4.26 -4.64 7.32
C ASP A 29 -4.85 -3.26 7.07
N SER A 30 -5.39 -3.08 5.86
CA SER A 30 -6.00 -1.83 5.46
C SER A 30 -7.48 -1.83 5.81
N HIS A 31 -7.88 -0.88 6.67
CA HIS A 31 -9.28 -0.59 6.96
C HIS A 31 -9.88 0.45 6.00
N PHE A 32 -9.07 1.05 5.13
CA PHE A 32 -9.51 2.06 4.18
C PHE A 32 -10.23 1.40 2.99
N PRO A 33 -11.22 2.08 2.38
CA PRO A 33 -11.98 1.51 1.28
C PRO A 33 -11.14 1.42 0.00
N VAL A 34 -11.31 0.32 -0.74
CA VAL A 34 -10.92 0.24 -2.15
C VAL A 34 -11.77 1.26 -2.93
N LEU A 35 -11.15 2.01 -3.84
CA LEU A 35 -11.82 3.05 -4.60
C LEU A 35 -11.96 2.63 -6.06
N LEU A 36 -13.15 2.78 -6.62
CA LEU A 36 -13.42 2.51 -8.02
C LEU A 36 -13.86 3.79 -8.72
N LYS A 37 -13.08 4.27 -9.69
CA LYS A 37 -13.46 5.40 -10.54
C LYS A 37 -14.28 4.88 -11.71
N VAL A 38 -15.47 5.44 -11.86
CA VAL A 38 -16.39 5.10 -12.95
C VAL A 38 -16.85 6.35 -13.68
N ASN A 39 -17.08 6.22 -14.98
CA ASN A 39 -17.88 7.17 -15.75
C ASN A 39 -19.16 6.47 -16.25
N ASN A 40 -19.91 7.11 -17.14
CA ASN A 40 -21.17 6.55 -17.63
C ASN A 40 -20.97 5.30 -18.50
N GLU A 41 -19.79 5.15 -19.12
CA GLU A 41 -19.50 4.09 -20.08
C GLU A 41 -18.79 2.90 -19.42
N THR A 42 -17.80 3.17 -18.58
CA THR A 42 -16.87 2.15 -18.08
C THR A 42 -16.24 2.50 -16.74
N ILE A 43 -15.46 1.55 -16.25
CA ILE A 43 -14.57 1.75 -15.10
C ILE A 43 -13.26 2.34 -15.63
N GLN A 44 -12.85 3.47 -15.09
CA GLN A 44 -11.61 4.15 -15.48
C GLN A 44 -10.40 3.54 -14.76
N TYR A 45 -10.51 3.31 -13.46
CA TYR A 45 -9.48 2.67 -12.64
C TYR A 45 -10.01 2.17 -11.31
N ILE A 46 -9.23 1.31 -10.67
CA ILE A 46 -9.40 0.86 -9.29
C ILE A 46 -8.16 1.22 -8.47
N GLU A 47 -8.33 1.63 -7.23
CA GLU A 47 -7.25 1.93 -6.29
C GLU A 47 -7.36 1.08 -5.03
N PHE A 48 -6.26 0.41 -4.67
CA PHE A 48 -6.17 -0.39 -3.45
C PHE A 48 -5.37 0.38 -2.40
N PRO A 49 -5.91 0.59 -1.18
CA PRO A 49 -5.16 1.21 -0.10
C PRO A 49 -4.26 0.20 0.60
N LEU A 50 -2.95 0.32 0.45
CA LEU A 50 -1.97 -0.43 1.22
C LEU A 50 -1.51 0.40 2.43
N VAL A 51 -1.49 -0.18 3.63
CA VAL A 51 -1.14 0.54 4.86
C VAL A 51 0.16 0.01 5.44
N PHE A 52 1.05 0.93 5.81
CA PHE A 52 2.33 0.64 6.41
C PHE A 52 2.53 1.45 7.68
N GLN A 53 2.93 0.77 8.74
CA GLN A 53 3.45 1.41 9.94
C GLN A 53 4.96 1.61 9.76
N ILE A 54 5.39 2.86 9.90
CA ILE A 54 6.78 3.26 9.69
C ILE A 54 7.25 4.08 10.90
N GLU A 55 8.42 3.74 11.41
CA GLU A 55 9.12 4.48 12.47
C GLU A 55 10.61 4.60 12.13
N LYS A 56 11.25 5.67 12.57
CA LYS A 56 12.72 5.74 12.51
C LYS A 56 13.32 5.00 13.69
N THR A 57 14.45 4.37 13.49
CA THR A 57 15.19 3.66 14.54
C THR A 57 16.38 4.46 15.06
N ILE A 58 16.80 5.51 14.34
CA ILE A 58 17.92 6.40 14.72
C ILE A 58 17.46 7.77 15.21
N ASP A 59 18.33 8.50 15.91
CA ASP A 59 18.00 9.82 16.48
C ASP A 59 18.10 10.96 15.46
N LYS A 60 18.71 10.71 14.31
CA LYS A 60 18.79 11.64 13.18
C LYS A 60 17.45 11.84 12.47
N VAL A 61 17.38 12.84 11.59
CA VAL A 61 16.19 13.10 10.79
C VAL A 61 16.06 12.05 9.70
N VAL A 62 14.85 11.48 9.57
CA VAL A 62 14.45 10.59 8.49
C VAL A 62 13.11 11.07 7.95
N LYS A 63 12.96 11.13 6.62
CA LYS A 63 11.75 11.55 5.92
C LYS A 63 11.37 10.56 4.85
N LEU A 64 10.09 10.21 4.74
CA LEU A 64 9.55 9.55 3.56
C LEU A 64 9.50 10.56 2.40
N SER A 65 10.36 10.40 1.40
CA SER A 65 10.56 11.36 0.31
C SER A 65 9.81 11.01 -0.97
N GLY A 66 9.48 9.74 -1.19
CA GLY A 66 8.78 9.31 -2.38
C GLY A 66 8.44 7.83 -2.38
N ASP A 67 7.79 7.38 -3.44
CA ASP A 67 7.35 6.02 -3.61
C ASP A 67 7.28 5.60 -5.07
N GLY A 68 7.22 4.29 -5.28
CA GLY A 68 6.91 3.70 -6.55
C GLY A 68 6.26 2.34 -6.37
N TYR A 69 5.57 1.88 -7.40
CA TYR A 69 4.85 0.62 -7.36
C TYR A 69 5.23 -0.23 -8.57
N PHE A 70 5.60 -1.48 -8.30
CA PHE A 70 5.86 -2.47 -9.31
C PHE A 70 4.58 -3.26 -9.58
N TYR A 71 4.06 -3.12 -10.79
CA TYR A 71 2.88 -3.84 -11.24
C TYR A 71 3.30 -5.16 -11.88
N ASN A 72 2.86 -6.28 -11.31
CA ASN A 72 2.82 -7.60 -11.94
C ASN A 72 1.37 -7.94 -12.34
N ALA A 73 0.63 -6.95 -12.80
CA ALA A 73 -0.81 -7.02 -12.91
C ALA A 73 -1.26 -7.95 -14.06
N LYS A 74 -1.99 -9.02 -13.73
CA LYS A 74 -2.78 -9.77 -14.72
C LYS A 74 -3.92 -8.92 -15.32
N TYR A 75 -4.41 -7.97 -14.53
CA TYR A 75 -5.66 -7.24 -14.77
C TYR A 75 -5.50 -5.78 -15.20
N SER A 76 -4.27 -5.35 -15.44
CA SER A 76 -3.97 -4.11 -16.16
C SER A 76 -3.27 -4.44 -17.46
N LYS A 77 -3.56 -3.66 -18.51
CA LYS A 77 -2.88 -3.72 -19.80
C LYS A 77 -1.58 -2.90 -19.81
N LEU A 78 -1.22 -2.26 -18.70
CA LEU A 78 0.07 -1.60 -18.56
C LEU A 78 1.20 -2.62 -18.63
N LEU A 79 2.34 -2.22 -19.18
CA LEU A 79 3.54 -3.05 -19.17
C LEU A 79 3.96 -3.30 -17.72
N LYS A 80 4.37 -4.54 -17.45
CA LYS A 80 4.93 -4.92 -16.15
C LYS A 80 6.17 -4.07 -15.87
N GLY A 81 6.25 -3.50 -14.67
CA GLY A 81 7.35 -2.62 -14.32
C GLY A 81 7.03 -1.66 -13.19
N TRP A 82 8.02 -0.84 -12.85
CA TRP A 82 7.93 0.21 -11.86
C TRP A 82 7.23 1.45 -12.44
N LEU A 83 6.21 1.94 -11.74
CA LEU A 83 5.66 3.28 -11.95
C LEU A 83 5.80 4.10 -10.66
N PHE A 84 6.46 5.24 -10.76
CA PHE A 84 6.70 6.16 -9.66
C PHE A 84 5.62 7.25 -9.68
N ASN A 85 4.47 6.98 -9.08
CA ASN A 85 3.31 7.89 -9.04
C ASN A 85 2.24 7.42 -8.03
N GLY A 86 2.63 6.95 -6.85
CA GLY A 86 1.62 6.56 -5.86
C GLY A 86 1.03 7.77 -5.14
N ASN A 87 -0.21 7.59 -4.68
CA ASN A 87 -0.84 8.56 -3.81
C ASN A 87 -0.57 8.15 -2.35
N ILE A 88 0.46 8.75 -1.76
CA ILE A 88 0.79 8.60 -0.35
C ILE A 88 -0.12 9.52 0.49
N PHE A 89 -0.63 8.99 1.59
CA PHE A 89 -1.32 9.73 2.64
C PHE A 89 -0.75 9.37 4.00
N VAL A 90 -0.84 10.29 4.96
CA VAL A 90 -0.63 10.01 6.38
C VAL A 90 -1.99 9.81 7.03
N ASN A 91 -2.15 8.75 7.81
CA ASN A 91 -3.33 8.55 8.64
C ASN A 91 -3.18 9.34 9.94
N ALA A 92 -3.93 10.43 10.08
CA ALA A 92 -4.04 11.20 11.30
C ALA A 92 -5.40 10.93 11.96
N LYS A 93 -5.44 9.92 12.84
CA LYS A 93 -6.65 9.52 13.60
C LYS A 93 -7.86 9.22 12.71
N GLY A 94 -7.65 8.45 11.64
CA GLY A 94 -8.69 8.06 10.67
C GLY A 94 -8.87 9.04 9.52
N LYS A 95 -8.22 10.21 9.55
CA LYS A 95 -8.24 11.17 8.45
C LYS A 95 -6.99 11.03 7.60
N LEU A 96 -7.17 10.78 6.31
CA LEU A 96 -6.09 10.77 5.34
C LEU A 96 -5.68 12.19 4.97
N ILE A 97 -4.40 12.52 5.21
CA ILE A 97 -3.82 13.82 4.89
C ILE A 97 -2.72 13.62 3.85
N ARG A 98 -2.76 14.40 2.75
CA ARG A 98 -1.72 14.31 1.72
C ARG A 98 -0.44 15.00 2.23
N PRO A 99 0.69 14.27 2.35
CA PRO A 99 1.93 14.82 2.90
C PRO A 99 2.61 15.81 1.96
N THR A 100 2.25 15.86 0.67
CA THR A 100 2.75 16.87 -0.28
C THR A 100 2.42 18.32 0.13
N LEU A 101 1.47 18.50 1.03
CA LEU A 101 1.05 19.82 1.54
C LEU A 101 1.72 20.18 2.88
N ASN A 102 2.46 19.26 3.50
CA ASN A 102 3.14 19.51 4.78
C ASN A 102 4.33 18.56 4.96
N ASP A 103 5.53 19.12 4.80
CA ASP A 103 6.80 18.37 4.87
C ASP A 103 7.07 17.76 6.26
N GLU A 104 6.43 18.27 7.33
CA GLU A 104 6.50 17.69 8.67
C GLU A 104 5.76 16.35 8.77
N LEU A 105 4.72 16.13 7.96
CA LEU A 105 3.99 14.86 7.94
C LEU A 105 4.85 13.72 7.37
N ARG A 106 5.86 14.05 6.56
CA ARG A 106 6.84 13.11 6.01
C ARG A 106 7.95 12.76 6.99
N LYS A 107 8.24 13.62 7.98
CA LYS A 107 9.24 13.34 9.02
C LYS A 107 8.78 12.17 9.88
N LEU A 108 9.63 11.18 10.01
CA LEU A 108 9.40 10.02 10.84
C LEU A 108 9.73 10.33 12.31
N SER A 109 8.97 9.71 13.20
CA SER A 109 9.18 9.69 14.64
C SER A 109 9.67 8.31 15.08
N LYS A 110 10.11 8.21 16.35
CA LYS A 110 10.35 6.93 17.02
C LYS A 110 9.04 6.19 17.28
N ASP A 111 7.91 6.90 17.32
CA ASP A 111 6.58 6.30 17.34
C ASP A 111 6.15 5.90 15.94
N LYS A 112 5.53 4.72 15.82
CA LYS A 112 4.93 4.22 14.58
C LYS A 112 3.90 5.20 14.04
N ARG A 113 4.03 5.50 12.75
CA ARG A 113 3.04 6.28 11.99
C ARG A 113 2.51 5.46 10.83
N GLU A 114 1.22 5.58 10.59
CA GLU A 114 0.56 4.91 9.48
C GLU A 114 0.60 5.78 8.21
N PHE A 115 1.18 5.20 7.16
CA PHE A 115 1.17 5.71 5.81
C PHE A 115 0.28 4.83 4.95
N VAL A 116 -0.55 5.46 4.12
CA VAL A 116 -1.51 4.79 3.24
C VAL A 116 -1.16 5.11 1.80
N PHE A 117 -0.87 4.07 1.03
CA PHE A 117 -0.49 4.15 -0.37
C PHE A 117 -1.67 3.64 -1.20
N TYR A 118 -2.34 4.55 -1.91
CA TYR A 118 -3.36 4.15 -2.88
C TYR A 118 -2.70 3.79 -4.20
N VAL A 119 -2.63 2.49 -4.48
CA VAL A 119 -2.01 1.94 -5.70
C VAL A 119 -3.08 1.79 -6.77
N ARG A 120 -2.86 2.40 -7.93
CA ARG A 120 -3.88 2.58 -8.97
C ARG A 120 -3.66 1.66 -10.16
N TYR A 121 -4.64 0.83 -10.47
CA TYR A 121 -4.67 0.08 -11.72
C TYR A 121 -5.58 0.78 -12.73
N THR A 122 -4.96 1.33 -13.77
CA THR A 122 -5.63 1.86 -14.96
C THR A 122 -5.59 0.83 -16.10
N ASN A 123 -6.16 1.17 -17.26
CA ASN A 123 -6.13 0.36 -18.47
C ASN A 123 -6.53 -1.10 -18.22
N LEU A 124 -7.62 -1.29 -17.49
CA LEU A 124 -8.05 -2.60 -17.02
C LEU A 124 -8.36 -3.53 -18.20
N THR A 125 -8.11 -4.83 -18.01
CA THR A 125 -8.52 -5.85 -18.98
C THR A 125 -10.04 -5.98 -19.03
N GLN A 126 -10.57 -6.55 -20.11
CA GLN A 126 -12.02 -6.76 -20.23
C GLN A 126 -12.55 -7.71 -19.14
N GLU A 127 -11.75 -8.70 -18.75
CA GLU A 127 -12.05 -9.61 -17.63
C GLU A 127 -12.22 -8.83 -16.32
N ALA A 128 -11.29 -7.93 -16.01
CA ALA A 128 -11.35 -7.08 -14.82
C ALA A 128 -12.55 -6.12 -14.85
N ILE A 129 -12.81 -5.48 -15.99
CA ILE A 129 -13.96 -4.58 -16.15
C ILE A 129 -15.27 -5.35 -15.99
N SER A 130 -15.40 -6.53 -16.59
CA SER A 130 -16.58 -7.39 -16.49
C SER A 130 -16.86 -7.74 -15.03
N TYR A 131 -15.84 -8.20 -14.31
CA TYR A 131 -15.98 -8.52 -12.88
C TYR A 131 -16.40 -7.29 -12.06
N LEU A 132 -15.72 -6.16 -12.23
CA LEU A 132 -15.95 -4.97 -11.42
C LEU A 132 -17.28 -4.27 -11.74
N THR A 133 -17.86 -4.53 -12.92
CA THR A 133 -19.12 -3.90 -13.34
C THR A 133 -20.28 -4.26 -12.42
N LYS A 134 -20.22 -5.42 -11.74
CA LYS A 134 -21.23 -5.81 -10.73
C LYS A 134 -21.35 -4.80 -9.59
N PHE A 135 -20.31 -4.00 -9.32
CA PHE A 135 -20.32 -2.98 -8.28
C PHE A 135 -20.81 -1.61 -8.76
N LYS A 136 -21.08 -1.40 -10.05
CA LYS A 136 -21.57 -0.10 -10.57
C LYS A 136 -22.86 0.35 -9.89
N GLN A 137 -23.69 -0.59 -9.44
CA GLN A 137 -24.92 -0.34 -8.68
C GLN A 137 -24.69 0.43 -7.36
N LEU A 138 -23.47 0.39 -6.82
CA LEU A 138 -23.11 1.13 -5.61
C LEU A 138 -22.84 2.62 -5.87
N ARG A 139 -22.94 3.08 -7.14
CA ARG A 139 -22.73 4.48 -7.51
C ARG A 139 -23.82 5.37 -6.91
N LYS A 140 -23.41 6.32 -6.07
CA LYS A 140 -24.28 7.40 -5.60
C LYS A 140 -24.47 8.45 -6.70
N LYS A 141 -25.67 9.04 -6.78
CA LYS A 141 -25.99 10.13 -7.72
C LYS A 141 -25.02 11.29 -7.52
N GLY A 142 -24.38 11.75 -8.60
CA GLY A 142 -23.36 12.83 -8.57
C GLY A 142 -21.94 12.39 -8.19
N ALA A 143 -21.73 11.14 -7.74
CA ALA A 143 -20.38 10.64 -7.45
C ALA A 143 -19.76 9.96 -8.68
N GLY A 144 -18.58 10.43 -9.08
CA GLY A 144 -17.74 9.75 -10.09
C GLY A 144 -16.84 8.67 -9.48
N PHE A 145 -16.97 8.39 -8.19
CA PHE A 145 -16.20 7.39 -7.46
C PHE A 145 -17.16 6.52 -6.63
N ILE A 146 -16.83 5.24 -6.53
CA ILE A 146 -17.49 4.28 -5.66
C ILE A 146 -16.48 3.90 -4.57
N GLN A 147 -16.86 4.14 -3.32
CA GLN A 147 -16.13 3.60 -2.18
C GLN A 147 -16.63 2.18 -1.96
N MET A 148 -15.76 1.21 -2.19
CA MET A 148 -16.01 -0.19 -1.92
C MET A 148 -15.65 -0.52 -0.47
N LYS A 149 -15.73 -1.79 -0.10
CA LYS A 149 -15.28 -2.26 1.22
C LYS A 149 -13.76 -2.15 1.36
N SER A 150 -13.27 -2.36 2.58
CA SER A 150 -11.84 -2.48 2.85
C SER A 150 -11.23 -3.65 2.08
N ILE A 151 -9.91 -3.67 1.87
CA ILE A 151 -9.22 -4.82 1.26
C ILE A 151 -9.53 -6.11 2.04
N HIS A 152 -9.51 -6.02 3.37
CA HIS A 152 -9.80 -7.14 4.26
C HIS A 152 -11.21 -7.71 4.04
N ASP A 153 -12.23 -6.85 3.98
CA ASP A 153 -13.61 -7.30 3.75
C ASP A 153 -13.86 -7.73 2.32
N PHE A 154 -13.18 -7.11 1.35
CA PHE A 154 -13.30 -7.46 -0.05
C PHE A 154 -12.74 -8.86 -0.33
N LYS A 155 -11.72 -9.30 0.42
CA LYS A 155 -11.21 -10.68 0.38
C LYS A 155 -12.19 -11.71 0.88
N LYS A 156 -12.99 -11.38 1.90
CA LYS A 156 -14.03 -12.29 2.41
C LYS A 156 -15.07 -12.60 1.34
N GLU A 157 -15.31 -11.65 0.43
CA GLU A 157 -16.21 -11.84 -0.71
C GLU A 157 -15.54 -12.57 -1.87
N ASP A 158 -14.33 -12.15 -2.26
CA ASP A 158 -13.58 -12.77 -3.35
C ASP A 158 -12.06 -12.57 -3.21
N MET A 159 -11.43 -13.49 -2.46
CA MET A 159 -9.99 -13.53 -2.24
C MET A 159 -9.20 -13.69 -3.55
N ASN A 160 -9.74 -14.46 -4.51
CA ASN A 160 -9.08 -14.71 -5.79
C ASN A 160 -8.98 -13.43 -6.61
N PHE A 161 -10.01 -12.57 -6.57
CA PHE A 161 -10.00 -11.31 -7.30
C PHE A 161 -8.94 -10.34 -6.77
N VAL A 162 -8.86 -10.14 -5.45
CA VAL A 162 -7.85 -9.24 -4.84
C VAL A 162 -6.44 -9.76 -5.07
N GLY A 163 -6.23 -11.07 -4.91
CA GLY A 163 -4.95 -11.72 -5.21
C GLY A 163 -4.51 -11.45 -6.64
N LYS A 164 -5.39 -11.60 -7.63
CA LYS A 164 -5.01 -11.37 -9.04
C LYS A 164 -4.62 -9.92 -9.39
N PHE A 165 -4.98 -8.94 -8.56
CA PHE A 165 -4.46 -7.57 -8.70
C PHE A 165 -3.09 -7.42 -8.05
N LEU A 166 -3.00 -7.76 -6.75
CA LEU A 166 -1.89 -7.34 -5.89
C LEU A 166 -0.79 -8.42 -5.71
N GLN A 167 -1.04 -9.67 -6.11
CA GLN A 167 -0.12 -10.77 -5.88
C GLN A 167 1.14 -10.61 -6.73
N HIS A 168 2.30 -10.72 -6.07
CA HIS A 168 3.64 -10.50 -6.63
C HIS A 168 3.95 -9.05 -7.02
N ASP A 169 3.11 -8.09 -6.64
CA ASP A 169 3.44 -6.69 -6.75
C ASP A 169 4.40 -6.29 -5.63
N SER A 170 5.14 -5.21 -5.83
CA SER A 170 6.07 -4.65 -4.85
C SER A 170 5.89 -3.15 -4.75
N ILE A 171 6.20 -2.59 -3.58
CA ILE A 171 6.26 -1.15 -3.37
C ILE A 171 7.70 -0.76 -3.06
N THR A 172 8.13 0.37 -3.57
CA THR A 172 9.39 1.01 -3.19
C THR A 172 9.08 2.27 -2.41
N MET A 173 9.77 2.47 -1.30
CA MET A 173 9.69 3.66 -0.47
C MET A 173 11.06 4.33 -0.46
N SER A 174 11.08 5.60 -0.82
CA SER A 174 12.30 6.41 -0.82
C SER A 174 12.38 7.18 0.48
N PHE A 175 13.54 7.15 1.12
CA PHE A 175 13.79 7.86 2.37
C PHE A 175 14.94 8.83 2.20
N TRP A 176 14.73 10.06 2.66
CA TRP A 176 15.79 11.01 2.87
C TRP A 176 16.22 10.95 4.32
N TYR A 177 17.51 10.76 4.60
CA TYR A 177 18.02 10.65 5.96
C TYR A 177 19.38 11.31 6.15
N GLU A 178 19.66 11.73 7.37
CA GLU A 178 20.98 12.19 7.79
C GLU A 178 21.77 10.98 8.34
N SER A 179 22.89 10.66 7.68
CA SER A 179 23.78 9.56 8.08
C SER A 179 24.58 9.88 9.35
N SER A 180 25.24 8.87 9.92
CA SER A 180 26.13 9.01 11.09
C SER A 180 27.28 10.02 10.89
N PHE A 181 27.65 10.32 9.63
CA PHE A 181 28.66 11.31 9.26
C PHE A 181 28.07 12.71 9.00
N ASN A 182 26.82 12.98 9.41
CA ASN A 182 26.09 14.22 9.15
C ASN A 182 25.96 14.58 7.66
N LYS A 183 26.00 13.56 6.78
CA LYS A 183 25.76 13.71 5.35
C LYS A 183 24.36 13.24 5.00
N TYR A 184 23.67 14.00 4.17
CA TYR A 184 22.35 13.62 3.66
C TYR A 184 22.48 12.52 2.59
N ARG A 185 21.60 11.53 2.70
CA ARG A 185 21.50 10.39 1.79
C ARG A 185 20.06 10.15 1.38
N ILE A 186 19.90 9.50 0.24
CA ILE A 186 18.62 8.96 -0.22
C ILE A 186 18.83 7.46 -0.36
N ASP A 187 17.89 6.70 0.18
CA ASP A 187 17.85 5.26 0.07
C ASP A 187 16.44 4.79 -0.32
N HIS A 188 16.36 3.60 -0.92
CA HIS A 188 15.14 3.03 -1.49
C HIS A 188 14.92 1.62 -0.96
N ILE A 189 13.85 1.43 -0.20
CA ILE A 189 13.49 0.12 0.36
C ILE A 189 12.37 -0.48 -0.47
N ASN A 190 12.64 -1.65 -1.05
CA ASN A 190 11.66 -2.42 -1.82
C ASN A 190 11.02 -3.50 -0.96
N LEU A 191 9.70 -3.53 -0.89
CA LEU A 191 8.93 -4.49 -0.11
C LEU A 191 7.91 -5.21 -1.00
N PRO A 192 7.76 -6.53 -0.89
CA PRO A 192 6.66 -7.23 -1.53
C PRO A 192 5.32 -6.79 -0.92
N VAL A 193 4.29 -6.67 -1.75
CA VAL A 193 2.94 -6.41 -1.29
C VAL A 193 2.35 -7.69 -0.74
N HIS A 194 2.01 -7.66 0.54
CA HIS A 194 1.35 -8.79 1.19
C HIS A 194 -0.16 -8.62 1.14
N VAL A 195 -0.82 -9.56 0.47
CA VAL A 195 -2.28 -9.65 0.44
C VAL A 195 -2.72 -10.48 1.65
N ARG A 196 -2.54 -9.98 2.88
CA ARG A 196 -2.94 -10.64 4.14
C ARG A 196 -4.45 -10.64 4.39
#